data_AF-A0A9P7DY86-F1
#
_entry.id   AF-A0A9P7DY86-F1
#
_cell.length_a   1.000
_cell.length_b   1.000
_cell.length_c   1.000
_cell.angle_alpha   90.00
_cell.angle_beta   90.00
_cell.angle_gamma   90.00
#
_symmetry.space_group_name_H-M   'P 1'
#
loop_
_entity.id
_entity.type
_entity.pdbx_description
1 polymer ?
#
loop_
_entity_poly.entity_id
_entity_poly.type
_entity_poly.pdbx_seq_one_letter_code
_entity_poly.pdbx_strand_id
1 'polypeptide(L)'
;LINANKCTGLMCRRKVFNVCFDNEAADFDHLNCDPEHIIGCSHCLVLQPMICCDIHHPNHFSTCSSPTDELSATSQHSCIPKYKQEASDLALLDALYDWHEEKTISIYGWAHLSDLSPSLVLPNSMLDHIIDCIHHHKIHSVLELKKETWWMDADRFGNEVVLLIQMLAPPGASPFAITPLSCTSSATNTNVPPSTPSTPSPCLATTSNAPKPKNKCSTCSQKGHNGECLTVCIQIFKNIHSLTAHNCVCPSHPSHARLNKENNITFCLNQLN
;
A
#
# COMPACT_ATOMS: atom_id res chain seq x y z
N LEU A 1 -13.04 -7.49 7.43
CA LEU A 1 -12.06 -8.54 7.81
C LEU A 1 -12.45 -9.87 7.18
N ILE A 2 -11.56 -10.44 6.37
CA ILE A 2 -11.85 -11.62 5.55
C ILE A 2 -11.86 -12.93 6.37
N ASN A 3 -11.24 -12.97 7.56
CA ASN A 3 -10.99 -14.22 8.31
C ASN A 3 -11.64 -14.30 9.71
N ALA A 4 -12.78 -13.64 9.94
CA ALA A 4 -13.44 -13.68 11.26
C ALA A 4 -13.81 -15.10 11.72
N ASN A 5 -14.14 -15.99 10.78
CA ASN A 5 -14.41 -17.41 11.02
C ASN A 5 -13.19 -18.22 11.50
N LYS A 6 -11.96 -17.69 11.36
CA LYS A 6 -10.72 -18.34 11.79
C LYS A 6 -10.17 -17.76 13.10
N CYS A 7 -10.75 -16.67 13.59
CA CYS A 7 -10.27 -15.97 14.79
C CYS A 7 -11.00 -16.48 16.04
N THR A 8 -10.36 -17.32 16.85
CA THR A 8 -10.92 -17.84 18.10
C THR A 8 -11.46 -16.70 18.97
N GLY A 9 -12.74 -16.77 19.37
CA GLY A 9 -13.42 -15.74 20.16
C GLY A 9 -14.13 -14.63 19.36
N LEU A 10 -13.86 -14.51 18.05
CA LEU A 10 -14.41 -13.52 17.11
C LEU A 10 -15.15 -14.19 15.93
N MET A 11 -15.83 -15.31 16.19
CA MET A 11 -16.62 -16.12 15.23
C MET A 11 -17.86 -15.41 14.63
N CYS A 12 -17.83 -14.08 14.57
CA CYS A 12 -18.90 -13.22 14.11
C CYS A 12 -18.28 -12.00 13.43
N ARG A 13 -18.66 -11.72 12.17
CA ARG A 13 -18.13 -10.54 11.46
C ARG A 13 -18.43 -9.22 12.18
N ARG A 14 -19.60 -9.12 12.85
CA ARG A 14 -19.99 -7.92 13.60
C ARG A 14 -19.24 -7.76 14.91
N LYS A 15 -18.95 -8.86 15.61
CA LYS A 15 -18.21 -8.82 16.88
C LYS A 15 -16.83 -8.18 16.71
N VAL A 16 -16.21 -8.37 15.54
CA VAL A 16 -14.94 -7.70 15.21
C VAL A 16 -15.10 -6.18 15.28
N PHE A 17 -16.15 -5.62 14.69
CA PHE A 17 -16.40 -4.17 14.73
C PHE A 17 -16.76 -3.70 16.14
N ASN A 18 -17.62 -4.44 16.86
CA ASN A 18 -17.96 -4.10 18.24
C ASN A 18 -16.73 -4.04 19.15
N VAL A 19 -15.79 -4.98 19.03
CA VAL A 19 -14.55 -4.99 19.82
C VAL A 19 -13.55 -3.93 19.35
N CYS A 20 -13.47 -3.66 18.03
CA CYS A 20 -12.52 -2.72 17.47
C CYS A 20 -12.87 -1.26 17.82
N PHE A 21 -14.15 -0.92 17.81
CA PHE A 21 -14.66 0.41 18.10
C PHE A 21 -15.21 0.55 19.52
N ASP A 22 -15.13 -0.51 20.31
CA ASP A 22 -15.66 -0.57 21.68
C ASP A 22 -17.14 -0.16 21.76
N ASN A 23 -17.95 -0.65 20.80
CA ASN A 23 -19.36 -0.29 20.69
C ASN A 23 -20.17 -0.65 21.96
N GLU A 24 -19.68 -1.57 22.79
CA GLU A 24 -20.29 -1.89 24.08
C GLU A 24 -20.18 -0.72 25.09
N ALA A 25 -19.09 0.06 25.03
CA ALA A 25 -18.94 1.25 25.85
C ALA A 25 -19.87 2.38 25.40
N ALA A 26 -20.23 2.42 24.11
CA ALA A 26 -21.12 3.41 23.51
C ALA A 26 -22.62 3.05 23.59
N ASP A 27 -22.97 1.91 24.20
CA ASP A 27 -24.36 1.39 24.21
C ASP A 27 -25.35 2.36 24.90
N PHE A 28 -24.85 3.28 25.74
CA PHE A 28 -25.66 4.28 26.45
C PHE A 28 -25.57 5.69 25.87
N ASP A 29 -24.72 5.94 24.86
CA ASP A 29 -24.51 7.28 24.31
C ASP A 29 -25.80 7.88 23.74
N HIS A 30 -26.67 7.03 23.20
CA HIS A 30 -27.99 7.43 22.72
C HIS A 30 -28.88 8.05 23.82
N LEU A 31 -28.83 7.58 25.07
CA LEU A 31 -29.59 8.16 26.19
C LEU A 31 -29.00 9.50 26.62
N ASN A 32 -27.67 9.65 26.55
CA ASN A 32 -27.01 10.92 26.85
C ASN A 32 -27.29 11.97 25.78
N CYS A 33 -27.44 11.55 24.52
CA CYS A 33 -27.72 12.43 23.39
C CYS A 33 -29.15 12.97 23.39
N ASP A 34 -30.13 12.18 23.84
CA ASP A 34 -31.53 12.61 23.98
C ASP A 34 -32.14 12.03 25.27
N PRO A 35 -32.01 12.73 26.41
CA PRO A 35 -32.50 12.26 27.69
C PRO A 35 -34.02 12.35 27.84
N GLU A 36 -34.72 13.06 26.93
CA GLU A 36 -36.17 13.21 26.98
C GLU A 36 -36.91 12.00 26.40
N HIS A 37 -36.25 11.25 25.51
CA HIS A 37 -36.77 9.98 24.99
C HIS A 37 -36.28 8.79 25.80
N ILE A 38 -37.21 7.90 26.18
CA ILE A 38 -36.91 6.66 26.94
C ILE A 38 -35.90 5.75 26.21
N ILE A 39 -35.90 5.80 24.87
CA ILE A 39 -35.03 5.00 24.01
C ILE A 39 -33.80 5.82 23.56
N GLY A 40 -33.68 7.09 23.96
CA GLY A 40 -32.60 7.97 23.54
C GLY A 40 -32.69 8.39 22.06
N CYS A 41 -31.58 8.95 21.57
CA CYS A 41 -31.47 9.45 20.21
C CYS A 41 -31.46 8.28 19.21
N SER A 42 -32.47 8.25 18.33
CA SER A 42 -32.60 7.22 17.29
C SER A 42 -31.43 7.15 16.30
N HIS A 43 -30.67 8.24 16.14
CA HIS A 43 -29.46 8.27 15.31
C HIS A 43 -28.23 7.66 16.00
N CYS A 44 -28.17 7.74 17.33
CA CYS A 44 -27.06 7.21 18.12
C CYS A 44 -27.31 5.78 18.58
N LEU A 45 -28.57 5.33 18.57
CA LEU A 45 -28.94 3.96 18.94
C LEU A 45 -28.41 2.95 17.91
N VAL A 46 -27.48 2.11 18.33
CA VAL A 46 -26.98 0.99 17.52
C VAL A 46 -27.98 -0.16 17.57
N LEU A 47 -28.91 -0.19 16.61
CA LEU A 47 -29.89 -1.27 16.51
C LEU A 47 -29.23 -2.61 16.17
N GLN A 48 -29.57 -3.66 16.92
CA GLN A 48 -29.19 -5.02 16.56
C GLN A 48 -29.91 -5.45 15.28
N PRO A 49 -29.19 -5.75 14.19
CA PRO A 49 -29.85 -6.08 12.94
C PRO A 49 -30.39 -7.51 12.96
N MET A 50 -31.56 -7.72 12.36
CA MET A 50 -32.28 -9.01 12.36
C MET A 50 -31.45 -10.20 11.85
N ILE A 51 -30.55 -9.97 10.90
CA ILE A 51 -29.62 -10.98 10.38
C ILE A 51 -28.21 -10.58 10.78
N CYS A 52 -27.47 -11.45 11.47
CA CYS A 52 -26.15 -11.15 12.04
C CYS A 52 -25.03 -11.00 11.00
N CYS A 53 -24.58 -12.11 10.42
CA CYS A 53 -23.59 -12.13 9.33
C CYS A 53 -23.68 -13.49 8.62
N ASP A 54 -22.99 -13.63 7.49
CA ASP A 54 -22.82 -14.86 6.71
C ASP A 54 -22.24 -16.04 7.52
N ILE A 55 -21.44 -15.77 8.56
CA ILE A 55 -20.94 -16.84 9.45
C ILE A 55 -22.07 -17.46 10.27
N HIS A 56 -22.99 -16.64 10.80
CA HIS A 56 -24.10 -17.11 11.63
C HIS A 56 -25.34 -17.50 10.83
N HIS A 57 -25.55 -16.88 9.66
CA HIS A 57 -26.74 -17.07 8.83
C HIS A 57 -26.36 -17.33 7.36
N PRO A 58 -25.58 -18.37 7.06
CA PRO A 58 -25.04 -18.59 5.71
C PRO A 58 -26.13 -18.64 4.62
N ASN A 59 -27.30 -19.20 4.95
CA ASN A 59 -28.42 -19.32 4.01
C ASN A 59 -28.95 -17.96 3.52
N HIS A 60 -28.87 -16.90 4.34
CA HIS A 60 -29.31 -15.56 3.97
C HIS A 60 -28.35 -14.83 3.03
N PHE A 61 -27.14 -15.37 2.82
CA PHE A 61 -26.10 -14.78 1.97
C PHE A 61 -25.70 -15.70 0.81
N SER A 62 -26.46 -16.76 0.56
CA SER A 62 -26.18 -17.74 -0.50
C SER A 62 -26.16 -17.10 -1.89
N THR A 63 -27.00 -16.09 -2.14
CA THR A 63 -27.03 -15.31 -3.39
C THR A 63 -25.83 -14.39 -3.57
N CYS A 64 -25.12 -14.05 -2.49
CA CYS A 64 -23.96 -13.17 -2.50
C CYS A 64 -22.64 -13.95 -2.55
N SER A 65 -22.70 -15.28 -2.53
CA SER A 65 -21.53 -16.15 -2.60
C SER A 65 -21.20 -16.40 -4.07
N SER A 66 -20.37 -15.55 -4.68
CA SER A 66 -19.72 -15.94 -5.92
C SER A 66 -18.74 -17.07 -5.63
N PRO A 67 -18.61 -18.08 -6.51
CA PRO A 67 -17.46 -18.96 -6.46
C PRO A 67 -16.23 -18.04 -6.51
N THR A 68 -15.44 -18.04 -5.45
CA THR A 68 -14.09 -17.51 -5.55
C THR A 68 -13.36 -18.47 -6.45
N ASP A 69 -13.44 -18.21 -7.77
CA ASP A 69 -12.46 -18.74 -8.69
C ASP A 69 -11.11 -18.42 -8.07
N GLU A 70 -10.34 -19.46 -7.81
CA GLU A 70 -9.00 -19.39 -7.27
C GLU A 70 -8.21 -18.50 -8.22
N LEU A 71 -8.12 -17.20 -7.87
CA LEU A 71 -7.55 -16.17 -8.72
C LEU A 71 -6.13 -16.62 -9.05
N SER A 72 -5.95 -17.04 -10.31
CA SER A 72 -4.67 -17.41 -10.88
C SER A 72 -3.65 -16.34 -10.50
N ALA A 73 -2.60 -16.77 -9.80
CA ALA A 73 -1.57 -15.96 -9.17
C ALA A 73 -1.46 -14.57 -9.80
N THR A 74 -2.18 -13.59 -9.21
CA THR A 74 -2.10 -12.20 -9.62
C THR A 74 -0.62 -11.85 -9.65
N SER A 75 -0.16 -11.19 -10.73
CA SER A 75 1.21 -10.72 -10.84
C SER A 75 1.55 -9.94 -9.57
N GLN A 76 2.30 -10.56 -8.66
CA GLN A 76 2.65 -9.94 -7.38
C GLN A 76 3.46 -8.68 -7.68
N HIS A 77 3.14 -7.60 -6.96
CA HIS A 77 3.96 -6.40 -6.95
C HIS A 77 5.39 -6.80 -6.59
N SER A 78 6.37 -6.11 -7.17
CA SER A 78 7.75 -6.36 -6.80
C SER A 78 7.97 -6.05 -5.32
N CYS A 79 8.71 -6.92 -4.63
CA CYS A 79 9.14 -6.64 -3.27
C CYS A 79 10.22 -5.57 -3.33
N ILE A 80 9.93 -4.37 -2.85
CA ILE A 80 10.85 -3.25 -2.90
C ILE A 80 11.76 -3.26 -1.67
N PRO A 81 13.10 -3.33 -1.84
CA PRO A 81 14.03 -3.20 -0.73
C PRO A 81 13.94 -1.83 -0.07
N LYS A 82 14.10 -1.79 1.25
CA LYS A 82 14.25 -0.52 1.97
C LYS A 82 15.52 0.19 1.51
N TYR A 83 15.40 1.48 1.23
CA TYR A 83 16.50 2.33 0.84
C TYR A 83 16.44 3.65 1.61
N LYS A 84 17.48 4.46 1.47
CA LYS A 84 17.49 5.83 1.95
C LYS A 84 17.19 6.73 0.76
N GLN A 85 16.13 7.51 0.86
CA GLN A 85 15.72 8.44 -0.18
C GLN A 85 16.84 9.42 -0.53
N GLU A 86 17.13 9.56 -1.82
CA GLU A 86 18.14 10.44 -2.37
C GLU A 86 17.54 11.77 -2.85
N ALA A 87 18.39 12.73 -3.20
CA ALA A 87 17.95 14.04 -3.67
C ALA A 87 17.15 13.96 -4.98
N SER A 88 17.47 12.98 -5.85
CA SER A 88 16.71 12.72 -7.08
C SER A 88 15.30 12.22 -6.80
N ASP A 89 15.16 11.36 -5.78
CA ASP A 89 13.86 10.81 -5.39
C ASP A 89 12.95 11.90 -4.83
N LEU A 90 13.52 12.84 -4.06
CA LEU A 90 12.80 14.01 -3.53
C LEU A 90 12.38 14.97 -4.65
N ALA A 91 13.28 15.27 -5.59
CA ALA A 91 12.95 16.14 -6.72
C ALA A 91 11.85 15.54 -7.62
N LEU A 92 11.86 14.22 -7.80
CA LEU A 92 10.81 13.52 -8.53
C LEU A 92 9.49 13.50 -7.75
N LEU A 93 9.55 13.31 -6.43
CA LEU A 93 8.37 13.37 -5.58
C LEU A 93 7.70 14.75 -5.64
N ASP A 94 8.47 15.83 -5.54
CA ASP A 94 7.96 17.20 -5.67
C ASP A 94 7.30 17.43 -7.03
N ALA A 95 7.97 17.02 -8.12
CA ALA A 95 7.41 17.16 -9.47
C ALA A 95 6.12 16.34 -9.69
N LEU A 96 6.03 15.16 -9.06
CA LEU A 96 4.81 14.37 -9.09
C LEU A 96 3.68 15.01 -8.27
N TYR A 97 3.98 15.66 -7.14
CA TYR A 97 2.98 16.42 -6.38
C TYR A 97 2.46 17.61 -7.17
N ASP A 98 3.33 18.38 -7.83
CA ASP A 98 2.93 19.49 -8.68
C ASP A 98 2.02 19.02 -9.82
N TRP A 99 2.42 17.95 -10.52
CA TRP A 99 1.61 17.33 -11.57
C TRP A 99 0.27 16.82 -11.03
N HIS A 100 0.26 16.24 -9.83
CA HIS A 100 -0.91 15.66 -9.20
C HIS A 100 -1.96 16.72 -8.81
N GLU A 101 -1.52 17.87 -8.29
CA GLU A 101 -2.38 19.03 -8.04
C GLU A 101 -2.93 19.61 -9.34
N GLU A 102 -2.06 19.87 -10.32
CA GLU A 102 -2.46 20.40 -11.62
C GLU A 102 -3.50 19.51 -12.30
N LYS A 103 -3.29 18.19 -12.26
CA LYS A 103 -4.19 17.22 -12.87
C LYS A 103 -5.56 17.19 -12.18
N THR A 104 -5.57 17.31 -10.85
CA THR A 104 -6.81 17.37 -10.07
C THR A 104 -7.61 18.63 -10.41
N ILE A 105 -6.94 19.79 -10.50
CA ILE A 105 -7.57 21.05 -10.92
C ILE A 105 -8.12 20.92 -12.35
N SER A 106 -7.36 20.31 -13.26
CA SER A 106 -7.75 20.15 -14.66
C SER A 106 -9.01 19.29 -14.84
N ILE A 107 -9.15 18.21 -14.06
CA ILE A 107 -10.25 17.25 -14.22
C ILE A 107 -11.49 17.63 -13.39
N TYR A 108 -11.27 18.03 -12.14
CA TYR A 108 -12.34 18.23 -11.17
C TYR A 108 -12.54 19.71 -10.79
N GLY A 109 -11.60 20.58 -11.14
CA GLY A 109 -11.63 21.98 -10.76
C GLY A 109 -11.04 22.24 -9.37
N TRP A 110 -10.71 23.50 -9.12
CA TRP A 110 -10.04 23.94 -7.88
C TRP A 110 -10.85 23.65 -6.61
N ALA A 111 -12.18 23.73 -6.66
CA ALA A 111 -13.03 23.44 -5.51
C ALA A 111 -12.81 22.00 -4.97
N HIS A 112 -12.71 21.01 -5.86
CA HIS A 112 -12.46 19.62 -5.45
C HIS A 112 -11.06 19.43 -4.87
N LEU A 113 -10.06 20.12 -5.40
CA LEU A 113 -8.72 20.11 -4.82
C LEU A 113 -8.75 20.61 -3.35
N SER A 114 -9.45 21.72 -3.10
CA SER A 114 -9.57 22.31 -1.76
C SER A 114 -10.34 21.41 -0.78
N ASP A 115 -11.42 20.78 -1.23
CA ASP A 115 -12.32 20.03 -0.35
C ASP A 115 -11.90 18.56 -0.16
N LEU A 116 -11.34 17.92 -1.19
CA LEU A 116 -11.12 16.47 -1.26
C LEU A 116 -9.67 16.06 -1.48
N SER A 117 -8.73 17.01 -1.57
CA SER A 117 -7.30 16.76 -1.79
C SER A 117 -6.98 16.21 -3.20
N PRO A 118 -5.71 16.31 -3.68
CA PRO A 118 -5.28 15.71 -4.94
C PRO A 118 -5.53 14.20 -5.06
N SER A 119 -5.66 13.50 -3.93
CA SER A 119 -5.80 12.03 -3.86
C SER A 119 -6.93 11.43 -4.73
N LEU A 120 -7.85 12.24 -5.26
CA LEU A 120 -8.84 11.85 -6.26
C LEU A 120 -8.26 11.33 -7.58
N VAL A 121 -7.12 11.87 -8.03
CA VAL A 121 -6.47 11.43 -9.29
C VAL A 121 -5.52 10.25 -9.05
N LEU A 122 -4.76 10.32 -7.96
CA LEU A 122 -3.73 9.36 -7.61
C LEU A 122 -3.54 9.36 -6.08
N PRO A 123 -3.78 8.26 -5.36
CA PRO A 123 -3.61 8.25 -3.90
C PRO A 123 -2.16 8.49 -3.49
N ASN A 124 -1.93 9.23 -2.39
CA ASN A 124 -0.56 9.53 -1.92
C ASN A 124 0.29 8.27 -1.65
N SER A 125 -0.31 7.20 -1.11
CA SER A 125 0.39 5.93 -0.91
C SER A 125 0.85 5.27 -2.22
N MET A 126 0.16 5.57 -3.32
CA MET A 126 0.54 5.11 -4.65
C MET A 126 1.67 5.96 -5.24
N LEU A 127 1.68 7.28 -4.97
CA LEU A 127 2.82 8.15 -5.27
C LEU A 127 4.10 7.67 -4.59
N ASP A 128 4.04 7.41 -3.28
CA ASP A 128 5.18 6.87 -2.52
C ASP A 128 5.67 5.55 -3.14
N HIS A 129 4.74 4.66 -3.50
CA HIS A 129 5.09 3.40 -4.14
C HIS A 129 5.70 3.56 -5.55
N ILE A 130 5.28 4.57 -6.30
CA ILE A 130 5.85 4.91 -7.61
C ILE A 130 7.30 5.36 -7.42
N ILE A 131 7.58 6.26 -6.48
CA ILE A 131 8.95 6.71 -6.15
C ILE A 131 9.82 5.52 -5.75
N ASP A 132 9.32 4.67 -4.86
CA ASP A 132 9.99 3.44 -4.45
C ASP A 132 10.32 2.54 -5.66
N CYS A 133 9.37 2.36 -6.58
CA CYS A 133 9.61 1.57 -7.79
C CYS A 133 10.65 2.21 -8.72
N ILE A 134 10.65 3.53 -8.86
CA ILE A 134 11.56 4.26 -9.75
C ILE A 134 12.99 4.23 -9.21
N HIS A 135 13.15 4.41 -7.90
CA HIS A 135 14.45 4.30 -7.23
C HIS A 135 15.12 2.95 -7.55
N HIS A 136 14.34 1.87 -7.60
CA HIS A 136 14.81 0.54 -7.95
C HIS A 136 14.70 0.20 -9.45
N HIS A 137 14.48 1.20 -10.31
CA HIS A 137 14.36 1.09 -11.75
C HIS A 137 13.38 -0.02 -12.21
N LYS A 138 12.18 -0.05 -11.59
CA LYS A 138 11.12 -1.01 -11.91
C LYS A 138 10.11 -0.51 -12.93
N ILE A 139 10.01 0.81 -13.11
CA ILE A 139 9.03 1.45 -13.98
C ILE A 139 9.77 2.23 -15.07
N HIS A 140 9.66 1.78 -16.31
CA HIS A 140 10.12 2.47 -17.51
C HIS A 140 8.99 2.70 -18.53
N SER A 141 7.85 2.05 -18.33
CA SER A 141 6.70 2.06 -19.22
C SER A 141 5.38 2.11 -18.45
N VAL A 142 4.30 2.51 -19.13
CA VAL A 142 2.95 2.51 -18.55
C VAL A 142 2.51 1.11 -18.14
N LEU A 143 2.95 0.08 -18.88
CA LEU A 143 2.65 -1.31 -18.55
C LEU A 143 3.26 -1.71 -17.20
N GLU A 144 4.51 -1.33 -16.94
CA GLU A 144 5.17 -1.57 -15.66
C GLU A 144 4.55 -0.74 -14.54
N LEU A 145 4.24 0.54 -14.80
CA LEU A 145 3.51 1.38 -13.85
C LEU A 145 2.21 0.71 -13.40
N LYS A 146 1.40 0.25 -14.37
CA LYS A 146 0.13 -0.44 -14.09
C LYS A 146 0.34 -1.76 -13.35
N LYS A 147 1.38 -2.50 -13.70
CA LYS A 147 1.72 -3.78 -13.06
C LYS A 147 2.14 -3.60 -11.59
N GLU A 148 2.92 -2.58 -11.29
CA GLU A 148 3.45 -2.34 -9.94
C GLU A 148 2.45 -1.60 -9.04
N THR A 149 1.61 -0.72 -9.58
CA THR A 149 0.69 0.09 -8.76
C THR A 149 -0.76 -0.40 -8.74
N TRP A 150 -1.15 -1.17 -9.76
CA TRP A 150 -2.55 -1.48 -10.07
C TRP A 150 -3.44 -0.24 -10.18
N TRP A 151 -2.84 0.89 -10.54
CA TRP A 151 -3.58 2.12 -10.74
C TRP A 151 -4.51 2.00 -11.94
N MET A 152 -5.82 2.06 -11.67
CA MET A 152 -6.86 1.90 -12.70
C MET A 152 -6.76 2.96 -13.80
N ASP A 153 -6.35 4.18 -13.45
CA ASP A 153 -6.21 5.28 -14.41
C ASP A 153 -4.81 5.37 -15.05
N ALA A 154 -3.95 4.37 -14.86
CA ALA A 154 -2.64 4.31 -15.52
C ALA A 154 -2.78 4.35 -17.05
N ASP A 155 -3.84 3.78 -17.63
CA ASP A 155 -4.06 3.84 -19.07
C ASP A 155 -4.37 5.28 -19.55
N ARG A 156 -4.95 6.11 -18.68
CA ARG A 156 -5.34 7.49 -18.98
C ARG A 156 -4.21 8.48 -18.72
N PHE A 157 -3.48 8.32 -17.63
CA PHE A 157 -2.50 9.31 -17.14
C PHE A 157 -1.07 8.78 -17.12
N GLY A 158 -0.87 7.48 -17.25
CA GLY A 158 0.44 6.86 -17.07
C GLY A 158 1.50 7.36 -18.05
N ASN A 159 1.12 7.77 -19.26
CA ASN A 159 2.09 8.35 -20.21
C ASN A 159 2.70 9.65 -19.69
N GLU A 160 1.91 10.54 -19.08
CA GLU A 160 2.42 11.80 -18.52
C GLU A 160 3.35 11.53 -17.34
N VAL A 161 2.96 10.61 -16.46
CA VAL A 161 3.80 10.19 -15.33
C VAL A 161 5.10 9.57 -15.81
N VAL A 162 5.07 8.64 -16.77
CA VAL A 162 6.28 8.03 -17.34
C VAL A 162 7.19 9.05 -18.01
N LEU A 163 6.63 10.07 -18.68
CA LEU A 163 7.43 11.15 -19.25
C LEU A 163 8.11 11.99 -18.16
N LEU A 164 7.42 12.31 -17.06
CA LEU A 164 8.02 13.00 -15.92
C LEU A 164 9.18 12.19 -15.31
N ILE A 165 8.99 10.88 -15.17
CA ILE A 165 10.03 9.95 -14.69
C ILE A 165 11.25 9.99 -15.61
N GLN A 166 11.06 9.87 -16.92
CA GLN A 166 12.16 9.87 -17.89
C GLN A 166 12.92 11.20 -17.94
N MET A 167 12.24 12.32 -17.68
CA MET A 167 12.85 13.65 -17.65
C MET A 167 13.75 13.86 -16.43
N LEU A 168 13.35 13.36 -15.26
CA LEU A 168 14.04 13.60 -13.98
C LEU A 168 14.99 12.46 -13.57
N ALA A 169 14.75 11.25 -14.06
CA ALA A 169 15.59 10.08 -13.86
C ALA A 169 15.95 9.46 -15.23
N PRO A 170 16.92 10.05 -15.95
CA PRO A 170 17.39 9.49 -17.21
C PRO A 170 17.83 8.04 -16.98
N PRO A 171 17.50 7.09 -17.87
CA PRO A 171 17.98 5.72 -17.75
C PRO A 171 19.50 5.75 -17.59
N GLY A 172 19.98 5.35 -16.42
CA GLY A 172 21.41 5.29 -16.14
C GLY A 172 22.06 4.50 -17.27
N ALA A 173 23.07 5.08 -17.91
CA ALA A 173 23.77 4.45 -19.02
C ALA A 173 24.13 3.02 -18.59
N SER A 174 23.51 2.03 -19.23
CA SER A 174 23.72 0.64 -18.90
C SER A 174 25.22 0.36 -18.87
N PRO A 175 25.79 -0.17 -17.76
CA PRO A 175 27.22 -0.44 -17.67
C PRO A 175 27.65 -1.58 -18.61
N PHE A 176 26.72 -2.21 -19.32
CA PHE A 176 27.00 -3.17 -20.39
C PHE A 176 27.24 -2.45 -21.74
N ALA A 177 28.12 -1.45 -21.75
CA ALA A 177 28.80 -1.09 -22.99
C ALA A 177 29.80 -2.22 -23.28
N ILE A 178 29.38 -3.20 -24.09
CA ILE A 178 30.27 -4.18 -24.70
C ILE A 178 31.24 -3.36 -25.55
N THR A 179 32.42 -3.07 -25.01
CA THR A 179 33.54 -2.57 -25.81
C THR A 179 33.73 -3.59 -26.94
N PRO A 180 33.57 -3.22 -28.21
CA PRO A 180 33.91 -4.15 -29.29
C PRO A 180 35.41 -4.43 -29.15
N LEU A 181 35.76 -5.69 -28.89
CA LEU A 181 37.14 -6.14 -28.99
C LEU A 181 37.57 -5.87 -30.44
N SER A 182 38.41 -4.86 -30.65
CA SER A 182 39.10 -4.67 -31.91
C SER A 182 39.99 -5.90 -32.14
N CYS A 183 39.51 -6.84 -32.94
CA CYS A 183 40.34 -7.89 -33.49
C CYS A 183 41.37 -7.25 -34.43
N THR A 184 42.59 -7.07 -33.92
CA THR A 184 43.77 -6.74 -34.73
C THR A 184 43.99 -7.87 -35.73
N SER A 185 43.55 -7.65 -36.97
CA SER A 185 43.75 -8.57 -38.08
C SER A 185 45.11 -8.27 -38.71
N SER A 186 46.13 -9.05 -38.37
CA SER A 186 47.34 -9.15 -39.18
C SER A 186 47.23 -10.38 -40.08
N ALA A 187 47.24 -10.13 -41.38
CA ALA A 187 47.28 -11.14 -42.42
C ALA A 187 48.64 -11.84 -42.46
N THR A 188 48.64 -13.17 -42.61
CA THR A 188 49.62 -13.84 -43.48
C THR A 188 49.07 -15.20 -43.93
N ASN A 189 48.95 -15.36 -45.24
CA ASN A 189 48.65 -16.61 -45.94
C ASN A 189 49.71 -17.68 -45.62
N THR A 190 49.34 -18.97 -45.58
CA THR A 190 49.88 -20.04 -46.45
C THR A 190 49.07 -21.34 -46.25
N ASN A 191 48.81 -22.02 -47.37
CA ASN A 191 48.10 -23.30 -47.55
C ASN A 191 48.69 -24.49 -46.77
N VAL A 192 47.84 -25.49 -46.44
CA VAL A 192 47.95 -26.97 -46.70
C VAL A 192 47.01 -27.76 -45.74
N PRO A 193 46.44 -28.93 -46.14
CA PRO A 193 45.20 -29.51 -45.57
C PRO A 193 45.45 -30.81 -44.75
N PRO A 194 44.44 -31.70 -44.52
CA PRO A 194 43.71 -31.85 -43.27
C PRO A 194 44.06 -33.14 -42.49
N SER A 195 43.85 -33.18 -41.17
CA SER A 195 43.81 -34.45 -40.42
C SER A 195 42.96 -34.38 -39.15
N THR A 196 42.01 -35.32 -39.07
CA THR A 196 41.39 -35.96 -37.88
C THR A 196 40.50 -35.16 -36.93
N PRO A 197 39.22 -35.55 -36.76
CA PRO A 197 38.35 -35.09 -35.67
C PRO A 197 38.48 -35.98 -34.43
N SER A 198 38.89 -35.37 -33.31
CA SER A 198 38.82 -36.00 -31.98
C SER A 198 37.73 -35.31 -31.15
N THR A 199 36.66 -36.05 -30.94
CA THR A 199 35.52 -35.73 -30.08
C THR A 199 35.95 -35.50 -28.62
N PRO A 200 35.49 -34.44 -27.93
CA PRO A 200 35.50 -34.40 -26.47
C PRO A 200 34.19 -34.94 -25.89
N SER A 201 34.33 -35.82 -24.90
CA SER A 201 33.24 -36.37 -24.08
C SER A 201 32.46 -35.29 -23.32
N PRO A 202 31.16 -35.51 -23.04
CA PRO A 202 30.35 -34.64 -22.19
C PRO A 202 30.55 -34.96 -20.69
N CYS A 203 30.90 -33.95 -19.89
CA CYS A 203 30.81 -34.02 -18.44
C CYS A 203 29.33 -33.91 -18.02
N LEU A 204 28.77 -34.98 -17.47
CA LEU A 204 27.48 -34.96 -16.76
C LEU A 204 27.65 -34.21 -15.42
N ALA A 205 26.91 -33.10 -15.27
CA ALA A 205 26.72 -32.44 -14.00
C ALA A 205 25.67 -33.19 -13.16
N THR A 206 26.09 -33.68 -12.00
CA THR A 206 25.24 -34.29 -10.99
C THR A 206 24.31 -33.25 -10.36
N THR A 207 23.00 -33.44 -10.51
CA THR A 207 21.95 -32.73 -9.77
C THR A 207 22.05 -33.04 -8.28
N SER A 208 22.37 -32.03 -7.46
CA SER A 208 22.27 -32.09 -6.00
C SER A 208 21.01 -31.38 -5.54
N ASN A 209 20.05 -32.14 -5.02
CA ASN A 209 18.84 -31.66 -4.37
C ASN A 209 19.18 -31.09 -2.98
N ALA A 210 19.29 -29.77 -2.86
CA ALA A 210 19.40 -29.09 -1.56
C ALA A 210 18.00 -28.76 -0.98
N PRO A 211 17.72 -29.06 0.29
CA PRO A 211 16.44 -28.75 0.92
C PRO A 211 16.25 -27.24 1.14
N LYS A 212 15.12 -26.70 0.67
CA LYS A 212 14.75 -25.28 0.81
C LYS A 212 14.72 -24.85 2.29
N PRO A 213 15.35 -23.72 2.66
CA PRO A 213 15.31 -23.21 4.02
C PRO A 213 13.90 -22.73 4.38
N LYS A 214 13.41 -23.14 5.56
CA LYS A 214 12.12 -22.71 6.12
C LYS A 214 12.26 -21.31 6.72
N ASN A 215 11.47 -20.36 6.24
CA ASN A 215 11.49 -18.95 6.64
C ASN A 215 11.21 -18.77 8.15
N LYS A 216 11.94 -17.86 8.79
CA LYS A 216 11.80 -17.45 10.20
C LYS A 216 11.25 -16.03 10.27
N CYS A 217 10.49 -15.68 11.30
CA CYS A 217 10.00 -14.32 11.53
C CYS A 217 11.18 -13.34 11.71
N SER A 218 11.19 -12.21 11.00
CA SER A 218 12.29 -11.22 11.06
C SER A 218 12.40 -10.51 12.41
N THR A 219 11.33 -10.47 13.21
CA THR A 219 11.33 -9.79 14.51
C THR A 219 11.76 -10.71 15.66
N CYS A 220 11.29 -11.95 15.70
CA CYS A 220 11.58 -12.86 16.82
C CYS A 220 12.46 -14.07 16.45
N SER A 221 12.79 -14.26 15.17
CA SER A 221 13.59 -15.38 14.63
C SER A 221 13.05 -16.80 14.91
N GLN A 222 11.83 -16.93 15.42
CA GLN A 222 11.16 -18.21 15.67
C GLN A 222 10.43 -18.74 14.44
N LYS A 223 10.29 -20.07 14.33
CA LYS A 223 9.49 -20.75 13.30
C LYS A 223 8.05 -20.92 13.79
N GLY A 224 7.06 -20.54 12.99
CA GLY A 224 5.64 -20.91 13.21
C GLY A 224 4.63 -19.77 13.42
N HIS A 225 5.05 -18.51 13.54
CA HIS A 225 4.15 -17.40 13.90
C HIS A 225 3.51 -16.63 12.73
N ASN A 226 3.60 -17.10 11.48
CA ASN A 226 3.08 -16.38 10.32
C ASN A 226 1.54 -16.43 10.15
N GLY A 227 0.79 -16.84 11.18
CA GLY A 227 -0.67 -16.93 11.13
C GLY A 227 -1.42 -16.49 12.39
N GLU A 228 -0.74 -16.18 13.50
CA GLU A 228 -1.38 -15.96 14.80
C GLU A 228 -0.79 -14.73 15.49
N CYS A 229 -1.07 -13.53 14.97
CA CYS A 229 -0.71 -12.29 15.66
C CYS A 229 -1.84 -11.26 15.56
N LEU A 230 -3.08 -11.68 15.87
CA LEU A 230 -4.18 -10.73 16.00
C LEU A 230 -4.24 -10.10 17.40
N THR A 231 -3.84 -10.85 18.44
CA THR A 231 -3.97 -10.41 19.83
C THR A 231 -3.05 -9.24 20.17
N VAL A 232 -1.86 -9.16 19.57
CA VAL A 232 -0.93 -8.02 19.76
C VAL A 232 -1.37 -6.80 18.93
N CYS A 233 -1.90 -7.01 17.72
CA CYS A 233 -2.43 -5.90 16.90
C CYS A 233 -3.67 -5.24 17.50
N ILE A 234 -4.56 -6.01 18.16
CA ILE A 234 -5.72 -5.44 18.87
C ILE A 234 -5.27 -4.52 20.01
N GLN A 235 -4.22 -4.90 20.75
CA GLN A 235 -3.71 -4.09 21.86
C GLN A 235 -3.01 -2.80 21.40
N ILE A 236 -2.31 -2.84 20.26
CA ILE A 236 -1.68 -1.65 19.67
C ILE A 236 -2.73 -0.68 19.13
N PHE A 237 -3.80 -1.17 18.48
CA PHE A 237 -4.90 -0.32 17.99
C PHE A 237 -5.66 0.38 19.13
N LYS A 238 -5.91 -0.31 20.26
CA LYS A 238 -6.55 0.30 21.44
C LYS A 238 -5.72 1.44 22.04
N ASN A 239 -4.40 1.31 22.07
CA ASN A 239 -3.51 2.36 22.60
C ASN A 239 -3.40 3.59 21.68
N ILE A 240 -3.48 3.40 20.36
CA ILE A 240 -3.42 4.52 19.41
C ILE A 240 -4.75 5.31 19.43
N HIS A 241 -5.90 4.63 19.49
CA HIS A 241 -7.21 5.32 19.48
C HIS A 241 -7.56 6.03 20.79
N SER A 242 -7.06 5.56 21.95
CA SER A 242 -7.24 6.26 23.22
C SER A 242 -6.61 7.66 23.24
N LEU A 243 -5.67 7.95 22.33
CA LEU A 243 -5.05 9.27 22.18
C LEU A 243 -5.75 10.14 21.11
N THR A 244 -6.64 9.56 20.28
CA THR A 244 -7.29 10.27 19.16
C THR A 244 -8.80 10.46 19.35
N ALA A 245 -9.43 9.73 20.28
CA ALA A 245 -10.89 9.75 20.48
C ALA A 245 -11.47 11.02 21.14
N HIS A 246 -10.64 12.00 21.52
CA HIS A 246 -11.15 13.25 22.14
C HIS A 246 -11.62 14.33 21.15
N ASN A 247 -11.60 14.10 19.83
CA ASN A 247 -11.88 15.15 18.84
C ASN A 247 -13.02 14.86 17.83
N CYS A 248 -13.93 13.92 18.12
CA CYS A 248 -15.14 13.79 17.30
C CYS A 248 -16.21 14.81 17.76
N VAL A 249 -16.13 16.02 17.21
CA VAL A 249 -17.15 17.06 17.37
C VAL A 249 -18.38 16.70 16.54
N CYS A 250 -19.53 16.54 17.19
CA CYS A 250 -20.81 16.34 16.52
C CYS A 250 -21.29 17.68 15.91
N PRO A 251 -21.69 17.77 14.63
CA PRO A 251 -22.03 19.04 13.95
C PRO A 251 -23.26 19.79 14.49
N SER A 252 -23.94 19.28 15.52
CA SER A 252 -25.29 19.72 15.91
C SER A 252 -25.41 20.15 17.38
N HIS A 253 -24.30 20.28 18.13
CA HIS A 253 -24.37 20.60 19.56
C HIS A 253 -24.27 22.13 19.82
N PRO A 254 -25.28 22.80 20.41
CA PRO A 254 -25.26 24.25 20.64
C PRO A 254 -24.44 24.71 21.85
N SER A 255 -23.79 23.81 22.61
CA SER A 255 -23.15 24.18 23.89
C SER A 255 -21.73 24.75 23.79
N HIS A 256 -21.17 24.91 22.58
CA HIS A 256 -19.86 25.55 22.41
C HIS A 256 -19.94 26.72 21.45
N ALA A 257 -20.54 27.81 21.94
CA ALA A 257 -20.45 29.12 21.33
C ALA A 257 -18.99 29.58 21.33
N ARG A 258 -18.53 29.99 20.15
CA ARG A 258 -17.20 30.49 19.80
C ARG A 258 -16.67 31.54 20.80
N LEU A 259 -15.42 31.37 21.23
CA LEU A 259 -14.52 32.50 21.46
C LEU A 259 -13.56 32.55 20.27
N ASN A 260 -13.94 33.35 19.27
CA ASN A 260 -12.98 33.85 18.29
C ASN A 260 -12.02 34.80 19.02
N LYS A 261 -10.71 34.53 18.96
CA LYS A 261 -9.74 35.62 18.85
C LYS A 261 -8.50 35.18 18.09
N GLU A 262 -8.25 35.94 17.04
CA GLU A 262 -7.11 35.91 16.13
C GLU A 262 -5.78 36.19 16.86
N ASN A 263 -4.67 35.82 16.19
CA ASN A 263 -3.29 36.23 16.41
C ASN A 263 -2.45 35.39 17.40
N ASN A 264 -1.60 34.49 16.89
CA ASN A 264 -0.14 34.72 16.91
C ASN A 264 0.65 33.60 16.23
N ILE A 265 1.31 33.99 15.15
CA ILE A 265 2.49 33.35 14.57
C ILE A 265 3.69 33.77 15.45
N THR A 266 4.67 32.88 15.63
CA THR A 266 6.01 33.11 16.22
C THR A 266 6.13 33.01 17.74
N PHE A 267 6.50 31.83 18.26
CA PHE A 267 7.55 31.66 19.28
C PHE A 267 7.70 30.18 19.64
N CYS A 268 8.81 29.54 19.25
CA CYS A 268 9.46 28.45 19.98
C CYS A 268 10.81 28.13 19.33
N LEU A 269 11.75 29.07 19.46
CA LEU A 269 13.18 28.78 19.46
C LEU A 269 13.73 29.31 20.78
N ASN A 270 14.59 28.49 21.39
CA ASN A 270 15.36 28.71 22.60
C ASN A 270 14.68 28.30 23.92
N GLN A 271 15.03 27.11 24.40
CA GLN A 271 15.78 27.02 25.65
C GLN A 271 16.51 25.67 25.76
N LEU A 272 17.79 25.69 25.38
CA LEU A 272 18.86 24.88 25.96
C LEU A 272 19.69 25.86 26.81
N ASN A 273 19.53 25.78 28.13
CA ASN A 273 20.52 26.00 29.18
C ASN A 273 19.88 25.79 30.55
#